data_AF-A0A9D9HCV2-F1
#
_entry.id   AF-A0A9D9HCV2-F1
#
_cell.length_a   1.000
_cell.length_b   1.000
_cell.length_c   1.000
_cell.angle_alpha   90.00
_cell.angle_beta   90.00
_cell.angle_gamma   90.00
#
_symmetry.space_group_name_H-M   'P 1'
#
loop_
_entity.id
_entity.type
_entity.pdbx_description
1 polymer ?
#
loop_
_entity_poly.entity_id
_entity_poly.type
_entity_poly.pdbx_seq_one_letter_code
_entity_poly.pdbx_strand_id
1 'polypeptide(L)'
;LKYVVPQFEEMFGVKYNIKFSEQMSKTDMVAIDMDGNLVRNADGSLLFRPGGHGALIENLNQIDADIVFIKNIDNVTVDKFKPVTYTYKKALAGYLLEMQEITFECMRLLENLSVSEAELAQIEGYAMRVLNINVPLGYFSKSHRQKVAYWQKKLNRPIRVCGMVKNEGEPGGGPYWVFDKNGDKNLQIVESSQIDFSNKFQVAEVQKSSHFNPVDLVCGLKNFRGNKFNLKNYVNRNTGFISQKNQNGIDMKIQELPGLWNGAMADWISAFVEVPVSTFTPVKTLNDLLRPEHIE
;
A
#
# COMPACT_ATOMS: atom_id res chain seq x y z
N LEU A 1 7.16 22.67 -15.02
CA LEU A 1 6.15 21.98 -15.87
C LEU A 1 6.01 22.60 -17.25
N LYS A 2 5.69 23.89 -17.40
CA LYS A 2 5.46 24.56 -18.70
C LYS A 2 6.54 24.33 -19.77
N TYR A 3 7.81 24.28 -19.38
CA TYR A 3 8.93 24.11 -20.32
C TYR A 3 9.33 22.66 -20.56
N VAL A 4 9.18 21.80 -19.54
CA VAL A 4 9.68 20.41 -19.56
C VAL A 4 8.64 19.46 -20.15
N VAL A 5 7.35 19.69 -19.89
CA VAL A 5 6.27 18.79 -20.33
C VAL A 5 6.24 18.64 -21.86
N PRO A 6 6.25 19.71 -22.68
CA PRO A 6 6.20 19.56 -24.14
C PRO A 6 7.37 18.73 -24.70
N GLN A 7 8.57 18.92 -24.15
CA GLN A 7 9.78 18.20 -24.55
C GLN A 7 9.65 16.69 -24.30
N PHE A 8 9.16 16.29 -23.12
CA PHE A 8 8.97 14.88 -22.79
C PHE A 8 7.76 14.27 -23.53
N GLU A 9 6.68 15.02 -23.75
CA GLU A 9 5.55 14.55 -24.56
C GLU A 9 5.98 14.21 -25.99
N GLU A 10 6.79 15.06 -26.60
CA GLU A 10 7.36 14.84 -27.93
C GLU A 10 8.33 13.66 -27.94
N MET A 11 9.27 13.63 -26.98
CA MET A 11 10.28 12.57 -26.87
C MET A 11 9.67 11.17 -26.72
N PHE A 12 8.59 11.04 -25.95
CA PHE A 12 7.97 9.74 -25.66
C PHE A 12 6.70 9.46 -26.47
N GLY A 13 6.21 10.42 -27.26
CA GLY A 13 4.98 10.27 -28.04
C GLY A 13 3.73 10.11 -27.18
N VAL A 14 3.67 10.76 -26.02
CA VAL A 14 2.57 10.64 -25.05
C VAL A 14 2.01 12.00 -24.67
N LYS A 15 0.83 11.99 -24.02
CA LYS A 15 0.26 13.18 -23.39
C LYS A 15 0.26 13.03 -21.87
N TYR A 16 0.80 14.04 -21.18
CA TYR A 16 0.84 14.06 -19.73
C TYR A 16 -0.31 14.90 -19.18
N ASN A 17 -1.19 14.28 -18.41
CA ASN A 17 -2.19 14.99 -17.61
C ASN A 17 -1.68 15.17 -16.19
N ILE A 18 -0.97 16.28 -15.94
CA ILE A 18 -0.36 16.55 -14.64
C ILE A 18 -1.29 17.43 -13.82
N LYS A 19 -1.69 16.92 -12.66
CA LYS A 19 -2.47 17.64 -11.66
C LYS A 19 -1.80 17.47 -10.31
N PHE A 20 -1.97 18.48 -9.48
CA PHE A 20 -1.61 18.40 -8.07
C PHE A 20 -2.87 18.05 -7.28
N SER A 21 -2.73 17.13 -6.34
CA SER A 21 -3.78 16.85 -5.36
C SER A 21 -3.19 17.06 -3.98
N GLU A 22 -3.85 17.87 -3.18
CA GLU A 22 -3.50 18.06 -1.78
C GLU A 22 -4.31 17.09 -0.92
N GLN A 23 -3.78 16.77 0.26
CA GLN A 23 -4.54 16.01 1.24
C GLN A 23 -5.84 16.77 1.57
N MET A 24 -6.97 16.07 1.58
CA MET A 24 -8.26 16.72 1.85
C MET A 24 -8.32 17.20 3.30
N SER A 25 -8.54 18.50 3.54
CA SER A 25 -8.61 19.10 4.88
C SER A 25 -9.64 18.44 5.82
N LYS A 26 -10.70 17.83 5.26
CA LYS A 26 -11.67 17.03 6.05
C LYS A 26 -11.05 15.82 6.78
N THR A 27 -9.82 15.44 6.42
CA THR A 27 -9.05 14.35 7.04
C THR A 27 -8.06 14.86 8.09
N ASP A 28 -8.02 16.16 8.34
CA ASP A 28 -7.18 16.74 9.36
C ASP A 28 -7.70 16.36 10.75
N MET A 29 -6.75 16.11 11.64
CA MET A 29 -6.98 15.55 12.96
C MET A 29 -6.70 16.63 14.00
N VAL A 30 -7.53 16.68 15.03
CA VAL A 30 -7.37 17.64 16.12
C VAL A 30 -6.19 17.21 16.99
N ALA A 31 -5.35 18.18 17.36
CA ALA A 31 -4.26 17.96 18.32
C ALA A 31 -4.78 18.09 19.76
N ILE A 32 -4.33 17.20 20.64
CA ILE A 32 -4.55 17.28 22.08
C ILE A 32 -3.23 17.42 22.82
N ASP A 33 -3.22 18.09 23.96
CA ASP A 33 -2.05 18.16 24.84
C ASP A 33 -1.86 16.84 25.61
N MET A 34 -0.87 16.80 26.51
CA MET A 34 -0.56 15.60 27.28
C MET A 34 -1.65 15.25 28.31
N ASP A 35 -2.43 16.23 28.74
CA ASP A 35 -3.54 16.12 29.68
C ASP A 35 -4.89 15.78 28.99
N GLY A 36 -4.91 15.78 27.65
CA GLY A 36 -6.07 15.44 26.82
C GLY A 36 -6.95 16.62 26.44
N ASN A 37 -6.52 17.86 26.69
CA ASN A 37 -7.25 19.06 26.26
C ASN A 37 -6.94 19.40 24.80
N LEU A 38 -7.89 20.01 24.11
CA LEU A 38 -7.71 20.45 22.72
C LEU A 38 -6.69 21.58 22.63
N VAL A 39 -5.70 21.41 21.76
CA VAL A 39 -4.71 22.47 21.47
C VAL A 39 -5.36 23.51 20.57
N ARG A 40 -5.09 24.79 20.86
CA ARG A 40 -5.61 25.93 20.11
C ARG A 40 -4.48 26.78 19.54
N ASN A 41 -4.75 27.38 18.38
CA ASN A 41 -3.91 28.43 17.81
C ASN A 41 -3.99 29.70 18.66
N ALA A 42 -3.08 30.66 18.41
CA ALA A 42 -3.05 31.95 19.12
C ALA A 42 -4.35 32.77 18.96
N ASP A 43 -5.11 32.55 17.89
CA ASP A 43 -6.42 33.17 17.63
C ASP A 43 -7.59 32.47 18.34
N GLY A 44 -7.32 31.41 19.12
CA GLY A 44 -8.32 30.62 19.83
C GLY A 44 -8.99 29.51 18.99
N SER A 45 -8.71 29.40 17.69
CA SER A 45 -9.20 28.30 16.85
C SER A 45 -8.55 26.96 17.22
N LEU A 46 -9.19 25.84 16.89
CA LEU A 46 -8.60 24.50 17.13
C LEU A 46 -7.41 24.27 16.20
N LEU A 47 -6.33 23.69 16.74
CA LEU A 47 -5.19 23.26 15.94
C LEU A 47 -5.52 21.95 15.22
N PHE A 48 -5.54 22.01 13.89
CA PHE A 48 -5.68 20.86 13.00
C PHE A 48 -4.33 20.49 12.38
N ARG A 49 -4.11 19.19 12.21
CA ARG A 49 -2.88 18.64 11.63
C ARG A 49 -3.22 17.57 10.59
N PRO A 50 -2.41 17.41 9.53
CA PRO A 50 -2.63 16.34 8.57
C PRO A 50 -2.67 14.97 9.25
N GLY A 51 -3.70 14.17 8.96
CA GLY A 51 -3.88 12.82 9.50
C GLY A 51 -2.90 11.75 9.00
N GLY A 52 -1.75 12.14 8.46
CA GLY A 52 -0.75 11.23 7.88
C GLY A 52 -1.09 10.73 6.47
N HIS A 53 -0.15 9.98 5.87
CA HIS A 53 -0.26 9.47 4.49
C HIS A 53 -1.49 8.60 4.24
N GLY A 54 -2.07 8.01 5.30
CA GLY A 54 -3.35 7.29 5.25
C GLY A 54 -4.51 8.09 4.63
N ALA A 55 -4.51 9.41 4.81
CA ALA A 55 -5.51 10.30 4.25
C ALA A 55 -5.56 10.26 2.71
N LEU A 56 -4.46 9.89 2.05
CA LEU A 56 -4.36 9.81 0.60
C LEU A 56 -5.26 8.73 -0.02
N ILE A 57 -5.85 7.83 0.78
CA ILE A 57 -6.84 6.88 0.26
C ILE A 57 -8.05 7.59 -0.36
N GLU A 58 -8.45 8.76 0.14
CA GLU A 58 -9.51 9.57 -0.45
C GLU A 58 -9.10 10.11 -1.82
N ASN A 59 -7.87 10.61 -1.94
CA ASN A 59 -7.30 11.09 -3.21
C ASN A 59 -7.20 9.94 -4.23
N LEU A 60 -6.64 8.80 -3.82
CA LEU A 60 -6.54 7.61 -4.66
C LEU A 60 -7.93 7.11 -5.11
N ASN A 61 -8.92 7.18 -4.23
CA ASN A 61 -10.29 6.80 -4.54
C ASN A 61 -10.97 7.74 -5.56
N GLN A 62 -10.40 8.92 -5.86
CA GLN A 62 -10.89 9.81 -6.92
C GLN A 62 -10.23 9.53 -8.29
N ILE A 63 -9.08 8.86 -8.32
CA ILE A 63 -8.35 8.55 -9.55
C ILE A 63 -9.09 7.48 -10.35
N ASP A 64 -9.51 7.79 -11.57
CA ASP A 64 -10.03 6.81 -12.53
C ASP A 64 -8.90 6.41 -13.51
N ALA A 65 -8.30 5.26 -13.25
CA ALA A 65 -7.22 4.68 -14.02
C ALA A 65 -7.25 3.16 -13.90
N ASP A 66 -6.70 2.46 -14.89
CA ASP A 66 -6.61 1.00 -14.87
C ASP A 66 -5.44 0.53 -14.00
N ILE A 67 -4.30 1.23 -14.09
CA ILE A 67 -3.09 0.98 -13.33
C ILE A 67 -2.64 2.29 -12.66
N VAL A 68 -2.33 2.23 -11.37
CA VAL A 68 -1.77 3.36 -10.62
C VAL A 68 -0.41 2.99 -10.06
N PHE A 69 0.61 3.80 -10.36
CA PHE A 69 1.93 3.71 -9.74
C PHE A 69 2.00 4.68 -8.56
N ILE A 70 2.40 4.18 -7.39
CA ILE A 70 2.62 4.97 -6.19
C ILE A 70 4.11 4.89 -5.87
N LYS A 71 4.72 6.05 -5.66
CA LYS A 71 6.13 6.21 -5.32
C LYS A 71 6.31 7.42 -4.42
N ASN A 72 7.21 7.30 -3.44
CA ASN A 72 7.67 8.44 -2.68
C ASN A 72 8.44 9.45 -3.55
N ILE A 73 8.21 10.74 -3.31
CA ILE A 73 8.78 11.83 -4.11
C ILE A 73 10.31 11.97 -3.92
N ASP A 74 10.82 11.55 -2.76
CA ASP A 74 12.24 11.60 -2.43
C ASP A 74 13.06 10.46 -3.04
N ASN A 75 12.42 9.39 -3.54
CA ASN A 75 13.13 8.34 -4.25
C ASN A 75 13.38 8.80 -5.69
N VAL A 76 14.55 9.37 -5.97
CA VAL A 76 14.91 9.97 -7.26
C VAL A 76 16.35 9.67 -7.63
N THR A 77 16.63 9.52 -8.92
CA THR A 77 17.99 9.25 -9.41
C THR A 77 18.26 9.96 -10.73
N VAL A 78 19.54 10.06 -11.11
CA VAL A 78 19.99 10.63 -12.39
C VAL A 78 19.75 9.68 -13.57
N ASP A 79 19.72 10.22 -14.79
CA ASP A 79 19.28 9.50 -15.99
C ASP A 79 20.03 8.18 -16.25
N LYS A 80 21.33 8.11 -15.95
CA LYS A 80 22.15 6.90 -16.13
C LYS A 80 21.65 5.70 -15.31
N PHE A 81 20.94 5.92 -14.19
CA PHE A 81 20.43 4.85 -13.31
C PHE A 81 18.93 4.55 -13.49
N LYS A 82 18.19 5.44 -14.17
CA LYS A 82 16.74 5.24 -14.41
C LYS A 82 16.37 3.97 -15.20
N PRO A 83 17.17 3.43 -16.15
CA PRO A 83 16.80 2.25 -16.91
C PRO A 83 16.43 1.03 -16.06
N VAL A 84 17.13 0.79 -14.94
CA VAL A 84 16.80 -0.32 -14.03
C VAL A 84 15.42 -0.10 -13.41
N THR A 85 15.14 1.11 -12.92
CA THR A 85 13.81 1.48 -12.39
C THR A 85 12.72 1.24 -13.44
N TYR A 86 12.93 1.62 -14.70
CA TYR A 86 11.94 1.42 -15.75
C TYR A 86 11.65 -0.05 -16.02
N THR A 87 12.69 -0.89 -16.10
CA THR A 87 12.55 -2.33 -16.29
C THR A 87 11.71 -2.96 -15.18
N TYR A 88 12.01 -2.65 -13.91
CA TYR A 88 11.27 -3.24 -12.79
C TYR A 88 9.87 -2.63 -12.62
N LYS A 89 9.65 -1.35 -12.93
CA LYS A 89 8.29 -0.79 -13.00
C LYS A 89 7.42 -1.51 -14.01
N LYS A 90 7.96 -1.84 -15.20
CA LYS A 90 7.28 -2.64 -16.21
C LYS A 90 7.04 -4.07 -15.74
N ALA A 91 8.02 -4.69 -15.08
CA ALA A 91 7.87 -6.04 -14.53
C ALA A 91 6.77 -6.12 -13.46
N LEU A 92 6.75 -5.18 -12.51
CA LEU A 92 5.72 -5.10 -11.47
C LEU A 92 4.32 -4.88 -12.07
N ALA A 93 4.21 -4.03 -13.09
CA ALA A 93 2.95 -3.81 -13.80
C ALA A 93 2.51 -5.03 -14.61
N GLY A 94 3.44 -5.71 -15.29
CA GLY A 94 3.16 -6.96 -15.99
C GLY A 94 2.67 -8.04 -15.03
N TYR A 95 3.29 -8.18 -13.86
CA TYR A 95 2.87 -9.13 -12.85
C TYR A 95 1.50 -8.78 -12.25
N LEU A 96 1.20 -7.49 -12.03
CA LEU A 96 -0.14 -7.05 -11.64
C LEU A 96 -1.19 -7.48 -12.68
N LEU A 97 -0.90 -7.27 -13.96
CA LEU A 97 -1.82 -7.62 -15.06
C LEU A 97 -2.07 -9.12 -15.13
N GLU A 98 -1.01 -9.94 -15.02
CA GLU A 98 -1.12 -11.41 -14.97
C GLU A 98 -1.98 -11.86 -13.78
N MET A 99 -1.74 -11.30 -12.59
CA MET A 99 -2.55 -11.58 -11.41
C MET A 99 -4.01 -11.17 -11.60
N GLN A 100 -4.27 -10.00 -12.21
CA GLN A 100 -5.63 -9.53 -12.50
C GLN A 100 -6.33 -10.46 -13.48
N GLU A 101 -5.67 -10.86 -14.56
CA GLU A 101 -6.24 -11.75 -15.58
C GLU A 101 -6.75 -13.05 -14.96
N ILE A 102 -5.89 -13.77 -14.23
CA ILE A 102 -6.24 -15.05 -13.59
C ILE A 102 -7.30 -14.84 -12.49
N THR A 103 -7.16 -13.80 -11.67
CA THR A 103 -8.14 -13.48 -10.61
C THR A 103 -9.51 -13.16 -11.21
N PHE A 104 -9.55 -12.48 -12.35
CA PHE A 104 -10.79 -12.11 -13.03
C PHE A 104 -11.45 -13.31 -13.70
N GLU A 105 -10.68 -14.26 -14.22
CA GLU A 105 -11.21 -15.55 -14.69
C GLU A 105 -11.83 -16.35 -13.56
N CYS A 106 -11.14 -16.45 -12.42
CA CYS A 106 -11.66 -17.08 -11.22
C CYS A 106 -12.97 -16.42 -10.78
N MET A 107 -13.04 -15.08 -10.78
CA MET A 107 -14.27 -14.34 -10.46
C MET A 107 -15.41 -14.64 -11.44
N ARG A 108 -15.13 -14.70 -12.75
CA ARG A 108 -16.14 -15.04 -13.77
C ARG A 108 -16.70 -16.46 -13.56
N LEU A 109 -15.85 -17.43 -13.21
CA LEU A 109 -16.28 -18.79 -12.87
C LEU A 109 -17.14 -18.80 -11.60
N LEU A 110 -16.73 -18.07 -10.56
CA LEU A 110 -17.45 -17.99 -9.29
C LEU A 110 -18.80 -17.28 -9.42
N GLU A 111 -18.98 -16.37 -10.38
CA GLU A 111 -20.30 -15.76 -10.66
C GLU A 111 -21.28 -16.77 -11.27
N ASN A 112 -20.77 -17.81 -11.93
CA ASN A 112 -21.60 -18.88 -12.43
C ASN A 112 -22.04 -19.78 -11.25
N LEU A 113 -23.35 -19.82 -10.99
CA LEU A 113 -23.95 -20.60 -9.90
C LEU A 113 -23.71 -22.13 -10.04
N SER A 114 -23.14 -22.59 -11.15
CA SER A 114 -22.80 -23.98 -11.43
C SER A 114 -21.31 -24.31 -11.38
N VAL A 115 -20.46 -23.49 -10.73
CA VAL A 115 -19.04 -23.82 -10.55
C VAL A 115 -18.89 -25.20 -9.89
N SER A 116 -18.14 -26.09 -10.53
CA SER A 116 -17.92 -27.46 -10.07
C SER A 116 -16.96 -27.51 -8.87
N GLU A 117 -16.92 -28.64 -8.17
CA GLU A 117 -15.95 -28.84 -7.09
C GLU A 117 -14.50 -28.80 -7.60
N ALA A 118 -14.25 -29.28 -8.82
CA ALA A 118 -12.92 -29.28 -9.44
C ALA A 118 -12.45 -27.86 -9.78
N GLU A 119 -13.31 -27.03 -10.38
CA GLU A 119 -13.01 -25.62 -10.66
C GLU A 119 -12.80 -24.85 -9.35
N LEU A 120 -13.64 -25.08 -8.34
CA LEU A 120 -13.48 -24.45 -7.04
C LEU A 120 -12.15 -24.81 -6.38
N ALA A 121 -11.73 -26.08 -6.46
CA ALA A 121 -10.44 -26.52 -5.93
C ALA A 121 -9.24 -25.87 -6.66
N GLN A 122 -9.36 -25.61 -7.97
CA GLN A 122 -8.33 -24.88 -8.72
C GLN A 122 -8.24 -23.42 -8.28
N ILE A 123 -9.40 -22.76 -8.08
CA ILE A 123 -9.49 -21.38 -7.58
C ILE A 123 -8.90 -21.29 -6.16
N GLU A 124 -9.24 -22.23 -5.28
CA GLU A 124 -8.66 -22.37 -3.94
C GLU A 124 -7.14 -22.51 -4.01
N GLY A 125 -6.65 -23.40 -4.87
CA GLY A 125 -5.23 -23.63 -5.08
C GLY A 125 -4.49 -22.37 -5.53
N TYR A 126 -5.02 -21.65 -6.51
CA TYR A 126 -4.47 -20.38 -6.96
C TYR A 126 -4.47 -19.32 -5.85
N ALA A 127 -5.60 -19.10 -5.19
CA ALA A 127 -5.75 -18.08 -4.16
C ALA A 127 -4.83 -18.33 -2.96
N MET A 128 -4.68 -19.57 -2.53
CA MET A 128 -3.85 -19.93 -1.38
C MET A 128 -2.35 -19.94 -1.72
N ARG A 129 -1.96 -20.44 -2.90
CA ARG A 129 -0.54 -20.61 -3.25
C ARG A 129 0.08 -19.39 -3.92
N VAL A 130 -0.68 -18.70 -4.77
CA VAL A 130 -0.18 -17.55 -5.55
C VAL A 130 -0.56 -16.25 -4.85
N LEU A 131 -1.84 -16.05 -4.53
CA LEU A 131 -2.30 -14.83 -3.88
C LEU A 131 -2.05 -14.80 -2.36
N ASN A 132 -1.56 -15.91 -1.78
CA ASN A 132 -1.24 -16.02 -0.36
C ASN A 132 -2.45 -15.75 0.57
N ILE A 133 -3.67 -15.99 0.08
CA ILE A 133 -4.91 -15.82 0.84
C ILE A 133 -5.15 -17.07 1.69
N ASN A 134 -5.02 -16.92 3.00
CA ASN A 134 -5.28 -18.02 3.94
C ASN A 134 -6.79 -18.14 4.22
N VAL A 135 -7.23 -19.38 4.46
CA VAL A 135 -8.61 -19.68 4.88
C VAL A 135 -8.67 -19.94 6.38
N PRO A 136 -9.75 -19.53 7.08
CA PRO A 136 -9.93 -19.83 8.49
C PRO A 136 -10.16 -21.33 8.71
N LEU A 137 -9.89 -21.82 9.93
CA LEU A 137 -10.06 -23.25 10.29
C LEU A 137 -11.45 -23.80 9.94
N GLY A 138 -12.51 -23.02 10.18
CA GLY A 138 -13.90 -23.38 9.86
C GLY A 138 -14.27 -23.28 8.38
N TYR A 139 -13.31 -23.07 7.47
CA TYR A 139 -13.56 -23.03 6.03
C TYR A 139 -13.93 -24.40 5.47
N PHE A 140 -13.22 -25.45 5.87
CA PHE A 140 -13.36 -26.78 5.27
C PHE A 140 -14.69 -27.46 5.58
N SER A 141 -15.38 -27.06 6.65
CA SER A 141 -16.72 -27.52 7.01
C SER A 141 -17.86 -26.75 6.30
N LYS A 142 -17.54 -25.74 5.49
CA LYS A 142 -18.55 -24.96 4.75
C LYS A 142 -19.14 -25.79 3.61
N SER A 143 -20.42 -25.56 3.33
CA SER A 143 -21.05 -26.09 2.12
C SER A 143 -20.43 -25.49 0.86
N HIS A 144 -20.58 -26.17 -0.28
CA HIS A 144 -20.09 -25.68 -1.57
C HIS A 144 -20.49 -24.23 -1.85
N ARG A 145 -21.79 -23.91 -1.67
CA ARG A 145 -22.31 -22.54 -1.83
C ARG A 145 -21.64 -21.52 -0.91
N GLN A 146 -21.37 -21.91 0.35
CA GLN A 146 -20.68 -21.03 1.31
C GLN A 146 -19.21 -20.81 0.93
N LYS A 147 -18.54 -21.82 0.36
CA LYS A 147 -17.17 -21.71 -0.16
C LYS A 147 -17.11 -20.80 -1.38
N VAL A 148 -18.03 -20.94 -2.33
CA VAL A 148 -18.16 -20.04 -3.49
C VAL A 148 -18.35 -18.59 -3.03
N ALA A 149 -19.30 -18.34 -2.12
CA ALA A 149 -19.54 -17.00 -1.58
C ALA A 149 -18.32 -16.43 -0.84
N TYR A 150 -17.56 -17.28 -0.14
CA TYR A 150 -16.33 -16.89 0.53
C TYR A 150 -15.27 -16.40 -0.49
N TRP A 151 -15.04 -17.16 -1.56
CA TRP A 151 -14.04 -16.77 -2.58
C TRP A 151 -14.47 -15.60 -3.44
N GLN A 152 -15.76 -15.47 -3.76
CA GLN A 152 -16.28 -14.25 -4.40
C GLN A 152 -15.91 -13.01 -3.59
N LYS A 153 -16.04 -13.07 -2.25
CA LYS A 153 -15.65 -11.97 -1.37
C LYS A 153 -14.13 -11.78 -1.31
N LYS A 154 -13.35 -12.85 -1.19
CA LYS A 154 -11.88 -12.78 -1.01
C LYS A 154 -11.13 -12.43 -2.30
N LEU A 155 -11.70 -12.69 -3.47
CA LEU A 155 -11.07 -12.36 -4.77
C LEU A 155 -11.58 -11.03 -5.35
N ASN A 156 -12.78 -10.57 -5.00
CA ASN A 156 -13.31 -9.29 -5.47
C ASN A 156 -12.81 -8.10 -4.63
N ARG A 157 -11.50 -7.88 -4.64
CA ARG A 157 -10.80 -6.82 -3.91
C ARG A 157 -9.78 -6.12 -4.81
N PRO A 158 -9.40 -4.87 -4.52
CA PRO A 158 -8.29 -4.22 -5.21
C PRO A 158 -6.99 -5.02 -5.07
N ILE A 159 -6.12 -4.95 -6.08
CA ILE A 159 -4.84 -5.66 -6.11
C ILE A 159 -3.69 -4.65 -6.05
N ARG A 160 -2.65 -4.96 -5.28
CA ARG A 160 -1.37 -4.24 -5.30
C ARG A 160 -0.20 -5.21 -5.43
N VAL A 161 0.74 -4.85 -6.29
CA VAL A 161 2.06 -5.47 -6.36
C VAL A 161 3.06 -4.46 -5.82
N CYS A 162 3.80 -4.86 -4.79
CA CYS A 162 4.74 -4.00 -4.09
C CYS A 162 6.17 -4.49 -4.37
N GLY A 163 6.99 -3.64 -4.99
CA GLY A 163 8.42 -3.87 -5.08
C GLY A 163 9.04 -3.77 -3.68
N MET A 164 9.84 -4.75 -3.31
CA MET A 164 10.57 -4.83 -2.04
C MET A 164 12.07 -4.87 -2.33
N VAL A 165 12.85 -4.07 -1.63
CA VAL A 165 14.32 -4.07 -1.76
C VAL A 165 14.92 -4.81 -0.57
N LYS A 166 16.12 -5.36 -0.74
CA LYS A 166 16.86 -5.92 0.40
C LYS A 166 17.09 -4.82 1.45
N ASN A 167 16.92 -5.19 2.72
CA ASN A 167 17.14 -4.25 3.80
C ASN A 167 18.64 -4.16 4.11
N GLU A 168 19.25 -3.01 3.81
CA GLU A 168 20.67 -2.72 4.10
C GLU A 168 20.84 -1.88 5.39
N GLY A 169 19.84 -1.92 6.28
CA GLY A 169 19.82 -1.17 7.55
C GLY A 169 18.96 0.09 7.52
N GLU A 170 18.15 0.28 6.47
CA GLU A 170 17.26 1.42 6.36
C GLU A 170 16.08 1.30 7.35
N PRO A 171 15.81 2.35 8.16
CA PRO A 171 14.67 2.33 9.06
C PRO A 171 13.35 2.47 8.29
N GLY A 172 12.35 1.67 8.68
CA GLY A 172 10.97 1.81 8.25
C GLY A 172 10.25 0.48 8.12
N GLY A 173 9.23 0.46 7.25
CA GLY A 173 8.34 -0.69 7.12
C GLY A 173 8.87 -1.81 6.24
N GLY A 174 8.37 -3.02 6.48
CA GLY A 174 8.74 -4.22 5.72
C GLY A 174 7.55 -5.14 5.46
N PRO A 175 7.73 -6.19 4.64
CA PRO A 175 6.72 -7.20 4.38
C PRO A 175 6.62 -8.19 5.54
N TYR A 176 5.41 -8.38 6.10
CA TYR A 176 5.17 -9.34 7.18
C TYR A 176 3.84 -10.09 7.02
N TRP A 177 3.75 -11.22 7.70
CA TRP A 177 2.48 -11.88 7.97
C TRP A 177 1.84 -11.30 9.22
N VAL A 178 0.63 -10.78 9.08
CA VAL A 178 -0.15 -10.22 10.19
C VAL A 178 -1.38 -11.10 10.41
N PHE A 179 -1.60 -11.47 11.67
CA PHE A 179 -2.84 -12.10 12.10
C PHE A 179 -3.87 -11.03 12.40
N ASP A 180 -5.04 -11.11 11.79
CA ASP A 180 -6.15 -10.26 12.15
C ASP A 180 -6.83 -10.75 13.46
N LYS A 181 -7.82 -10.00 13.93
CA LYS A 181 -8.58 -10.33 15.16
C LYS A 181 -9.33 -11.67 15.08
N ASN A 182 -9.55 -12.21 13.89
CA ASN A 182 -10.21 -13.49 13.66
C ASN A 182 -9.19 -14.64 13.53
N GLY A 183 -7.89 -14.34 13.61
CA GLY A 183 -6.81 -15.30 13.39
C GLY A 183 -6.48 -15.53 11.91
N ASP A 184 -7.07 -14.76 10.98
CA ASP A 184 -6.73 -14.85 9.56
C ASP A 184 -5.35 -14.24 9.32
N LYS A 185 -4.46 -15.01 8.70
CA LYS A 185 -3.11 -14.58 8.34
C LYS A 185 -3.12 -13.86 6.99
N ASN A 186 -2.62 -12.62 6.94
CA ASN A 186 -2.59 -11.79 5.73
C ASN A 186 -1.20 -11.17 5.52
N LEU A 187 -0.80 -11.03 4.25
CA LEU A 187 0.40 -10.28 3.89
C LEU A 187 0.15 -8.78 4.04
N GLN A 188 0.98 -8.10 4.82
CA GLN A 188 0.90 -6.67 5.06
C GLN A 188 2.27 -6.01 5.00
N ILE A 189 2.27 -4.72 4.73
CA ILE A 189 3.43 -3.86 5.03
C ILE A 189 3.22 -3.38 6.46
N VAL A 190 4.18 -3.63 7.34
CA VAL A 190 4.11 -3.20 8.75
C VAL A 190 5.23 -2.22 9.00
N GLU A 191 4.88 -1.05 9.54
CA GLU A 191 5.84 -0.03 9.93
C GLU A 191 6.38 -0.27 11.34
N SER A 192 7.59 0.21 11.63
CA SER A 192 8.21 0.04 12.95
C SER A 192 7.34 0.58 14.09
N SER A 193 6.56 1.64 13.84
CA SER A 193 5.61 2.21 14.82
C SER A 193 4.48 1.26 15.21
N GLN A 194 4.20 0.23 14.41
CA GLN A 194 3.16 -0.77 14.65
C GLN A 194 3.70 -2.04 15.31
N ILE A 195 5.01 -2.09 15.56
CA ILE A 195 5.69 -3.26 16.12
C ILE A 195 5.93 -3.04 17.62
N ASP A 196 5.53 -4.01 18.42
CA ASP A 196 5.83 -4.04 19.86
C ASP A 196 7.24 -4.56 20.09
N PHE A 197 8.21 -3.66 20.22
CA PHE A 197 9.60 -4.01 20.49
C PHE A 197 9.85 -4.53 21.92
N SER A 198 8.85 -4.51 22.81
CA SER A 198 8.94 -5.22 24.09
C SER A 198 8.63 -6.72 23.93
N ASN A 199 7.93 -7.10 22.85
CA ASN A 199 7.61 -8.48 22.53
C ASN A 199 8.77 -9.16 21.81
N LYS A 200 9.47 -10.05 22.53
CA LYS A 200 10.63 -10.80 22.01
C LYS A 200 10.33 -11.60 20.73
N PHE A 201 9.09 -12.08 20.54
CA PHE A 201 8.72 -12.79 19.31
C PHE A 201 8.66 -11.85 18.12
N GLN A 202 8.05 -10.66 18.28
CA GLN A 202 8.01 -9.67 17.19
C GLN A 202 9.42 -9.15 16.86
N VAL A 203 10.24 -8.90 17.88
CA VAL A 203 11.65 -8.49 17.70
C VAL A 203 12.42 -9.54 16.89
N ALA A 204 12.24 -10.83 17.20
CA ALA A 204 12.90 -11.91 16.47
C ALA A 204 12.44 -12.00 15.01
N GLU A 205 11.17 -11.73 14.71
CA GLU A 205 10.67 -11.70 13.32
C GLU A 205 11.20 -10.49 12.55
N VAL A 206 11.30 -9.31 13.17
CA VAL A 206 11.93 -8.13 12.55
C VAL A 206 13.38 -8.41 12.18
N GLN A 207 14.14 -9.05 13.09
CA GLN A 207 15.55 -9.40 12.84
C GLN A 207 15.74 -10.40 11.70
N LYS A 208 14.73 -11.21 11.38
CA LYS A 208 14.74 -12.13 10.23
C LYS A 208 14.28 -11.47 8.93
N SER A 209 13.67 -10.29 9.00
CA SER A 209 13.17 -9.61 7.80
C SER A 209 14.34 -9.22 6.91
N SER A 210 14.36 -9.79 5.71
CA SER A 210 15.41 -9.54 4.71
C SER A 210 15.11 -8.33 3.83
N HIS A 211 13.90 -7.79 3.88
CA HIS A 211 13.40 -6.82 2.92
C HIS A 211 12.76 -5.60 3.58
N PHE A 212 12.81 -4.49 2.85
CA PHE A 212 12.27 -3.19 3.20
C PHE A 212 11.27 -2.75 2.12
N ASN A 213 10.26 -1.97 2.53
CA ASN A 213 9.28 -1.37 1.61
C ASN A 213 9.75 0.01 1.12
N PRO A 214 10.24 0.14 -0.14
CA PRO A 214 10.64 1.41 -0.76
C PRO A 214 9.44 2.31 -1.12
N VAL A 215 8.21 1.88 -0.83
CA VAL A 215 6.97 2.48 -1.32
C VAL A 215 6.96 2.50 -2.85
N ASP A 216 7.25 1.36 -3.47
CA ASP A 216 7.10 1.15 -4.92
C ASP A 216 5.90 0.24 -5.16
N LEU A 217 4.73 0.83 -5.39
CA LEU A 217 3.47 0.09 -5.53
C LEU A 217 2.90 0.25 -6.92
N VAL A 218 2.40 -0.84 -7.48
CA VAL A 218 1.57 -0.85 -8.69
C VAL A 218 0.21 -1.42 -8.33
N CYS A 219 -0.83 -0.64 -8.55
CA CYS A 219 -2.18 -0.91 -8.04
C CYS A 219 -3.20 -1.06 -9.17
N GLY A 220 -4.04 -2.08 -9.05
CA GLY A 220 -5.24 -2.28 -9.86
C GLY A 220 -6.49 -1.90 -9.06
N LEU A 221 -7.26 -0.93 -9.57
CA LEU A 221 -8.38 -0.31 -8.83
C LEU A 221 -9.77 -0.72 -9.33
N LYS A 222 -9.84 -1.54 -10.36
CA LYS A 222 -11.08 -2.00 -11.00
C LYS A 222 -11.27 -3.50 -10.82
N ASN A 223 -12.52 -3.93 -10.77
CA ASN A 223 -12.88 -5.34 -10.70
C ASN A 223 -12.95 -5.99 -12.09
N PHE A 224 -13.22 -7.29 -12.12
CA PHE A 224 -13.33 -8.11 -13.32
C PHE A 224 -14.42 -7.67 -14.32
N ARG A 225 -15.32 -6.75 -13.93
CA ARG A 225 -16.35 -6.13 -14.79
C ARG A 225 -15.95 -4.72 -15.25
N GLY A 226 -14.73 -4.27 -14.95
CA GLY A 226 -14.26 -2.90 -15.23
C GLY A 226 -14.79 -1.85 -14.26
N ASN A 227 -15.55 -2.23 -13.22
CA ASN A 227 -16.09 -1.28 -12.26
C ASN A 227 -15.02 -0.92 -11.22
N LYS A 228 -14.86 0.38 -10.98
CA LYS A 228 -13.96 0.90 -9.95
C LYS A 228 -14.42 0.49 -8.55
N PHE A 229 -13.49 0.05 -7.73
CA PHE A 229 -13.72 -0.19 -6.31
C PHE A 229 -13.85 1.13 -5.54
N ASN A 230 -14.78 1.20 -4.59
CA ASN A 230 -14.72 2.21 -3.53
C ASN A 230 -13.68 1.77 -2.49
N LEU A 231 -12.45 2.30 -2.61
CA LEU A 231 -11.28 1.88 -1.84
C LEU A 231 -11.47 2.03 -0.32
N LYS A 232 -12.36 2.93 0.09
CA LYS A 232 -12.70 3.18 1.50
C LYS A 232 -13.36 1.98 2.18
N ASN A 233 -13.95 1.07 1.39
CA ASN A 233 -14.54 -0.17 1.91
C ASN A 233 -13.48 -1.20 2.34
N TYR A 234 -12.21 -0.99 1.97
CA TYR A 234 -11.11 -1.93 2.20
C TYR A 234 -10.09 -1.40 3.23
N VAL A 235 -10.43 -0.31 3.92
CA VAL A 235 -9.61 0.33 4.96
C VAL A 235 -9.81 -0.37 6.30
N ASN A 236 -8.73 -0.81 6.95
CA ASN A 236 -8.79 -1.25 8.34
C ASN A 236 -8.69 -0.05 9.29
N ARG A 237 -9.84 0.46 9.74
CA ARG A 237 -9.93 1.64 10.62
C ARG A 237 -9.29 1.47 11.99
N ASN A 238 -9.03 0.24 12.42
CA ASN A 238 -8.42 -0.04 13.73
C ASN A 238 -6.89 0.08 13.73
N THR A 239 -6.29 0.41 12.59
CA THR A 239 -4.82 0.53 12.44
C THR A 239 -4.32 1.97 12.53
N GLY A 240 -5.21 2.94 12.77
CA GLY A 240 -4.80 4.28 13.16
C GLY A 240 -4.13 4.25 14.53
N PHE A 241 -3.18 5.16 14.76
CA PHE A 241 -2.39 5.21 15.99
C PHE A 241 -2.24 6.66 16.48
N ILE A 242 -1.84 6.84 17.73
CA ILE A 242 -1.53 8.16 18.29
C ILE A 242 -0.04 8.41 18.14
N SER A 243 0.34 9.51 17.49
CA SER A 243 1.72 9.98 17.44
C SER A 243 1.91 11.18 18.37
N GLN A 244 3.09 11.27 18.95
CA GLN A 244 3.52 12.44 19.72
C GLN A 244 4.36 13.34 18.82
N LYS A 245 4.10 14.64 18.87
CA LYS A 245 4.86 15.67 18.16
C LYS A 245 5.18 16.79 19.13
N ASN A 246 6.35 17.40 18.98
CA ASN A 246 6.68 18.66 19.62
C ASN A 246 6.63 19.76 18.56
N GLN A 247 5.92 20.84 18.82
CA GLN A 247 5.94 22.02 17.97
C GLN A 247 6.02 23.26 18.84
N ASN A 248 7.03 24.10 18.58
CA ASN A 248 7.27 25.33 19.33
C ASN A 248 7.35 25.12 20.85
N GLY A 249 7.89 23.98 21.29
CA GLY A 249 8.00 23.63 22.71
C GLY A 249 6.73 23.05 23.34
N ILE A 250 5.64 22.90 22.57
CA ILE A 250 4.40 22.27 23.04
C ILE A 250 4.39 20.81 22.57
N ASP A 251 4.35 19.90 23.53
CA ASP A 251 4.10 18.50 23.28
C ASP A 251 2.61 18.26 23.02
N MET A 252 2.31 17.56 21.94
CA MET A 252 0.95 17.23 21.53
C MET A 252 0.85 15.79 21.05
N LYS A 253 -0.33 15.21 21.25
CA LYS A 253 -0.75 13.93 20.68
C LYS A 253 -1.69 14.20 19.52
N ILE A 254 -1.47 13.49 18.42
CA ILE A 254 -2.31 13.57 17.22
C ILE A 254 -2.68 12.14 16.83
N GLN A 255 -3.93 11.94 16.47
CA GLN A 255 -4.34 10.68 15.85
C GLN A 255 -3.90 10.66 14.39
N GLU A 256 -3.14 9.66 13.99
CA GLU A 256 -2.85 9.35 12.60
C GLU A 256 -3.87 8.33 12.07
N LEU A 257 -4.36 8.60 10.86
CA LEU A 257 -5.26 7.69 10.15
C LEU A 257 -4.50 6.40 9.76
N PRO A 258 -5.22 5.29 9.52
CA PRO A 258 -4.65 4.08 8.94
C PRO A 258 -3.72 4.40 7.77
N GLY A 259 -2.41 4.15 7.91
CA GLY A 259 -1.43 4.53 6.90
C GLY A 259 -1.73 3.90 5.53
N LEU A 260 -1.33 4.56 4.44
CA LEU A 260 -1.81 4.24 3.10
C LEU A 260 -1.59 2.76 2.75
N TRP A 261 -0.38 2.25 2.95
CA TRP A 261 0.01 0.87 2.60
C TRP A 261 -0.09 -0.14 3.76
N ASN A 262 -0.21 0.32 5.00
CA ASN A 262 -0.18 -0.52 6.21
C ASN A 262 -1.54 -0.57 6.94
N GLY A 263 -2.54 0.18 6.47
CA GLY A 263 -3.88 0.21 7.06
C GLY A 263 -5.00 0.50 6.06
N ALA A 264 -4.85 1.52 5.22
CA ALA A 264 -5.84 1.88 4.21
C ALA A 264 -5.94 0.86 3.07
N MET A 265 -4.87 0.11 2.83
CA MET A 265 -4.81 -1.01 1.88
C MET A 265 -4.83 -2.39 2.57
N ALA A 266 -5.28 -2.48 3.83
CA ALA A 266 -5.19 -3.72 4.59
C ALA A 266 -6.01 -4.88 4.00
N ASP A 267 -7.18 -4.60 3.41
CA ASP A 267 -8.01 -5.63 2.76
C ASP A 267 -7.80 -5.67 1.23
N TRP A 268 -6.58 -5.44 0.76
CA TRP A 268 -6.21 -5.59 -0.65
C TRP A 268 -5.49 -6.92 -0.88
N ILE A 269 -5.64 -7.49 -2.08
CA ILE A 269 -4.80 -8.60 -2.51
C ILE A 269 -3.40 -8.04 -2.73
N SER A 270 -2.42 -8.58 -2.02
CA SER A 270 -1.06 -8.05 -2.00
C SER A 270 -0.07 -9.10 -2.46
N ALA A 271 0.81 -8.73 -3.39
CA ALA A 271 1.99 -9.50 -3.73
C ALA A 271 3.25 -8.67 -3.52
N PHE A 272 4.30 -9.31 -2.98
CA PHE A 272 5.58 -8.69 -2.70
C PHE A 272 6.64 -9.30 -3.61
N VAL A 273 7.34 -8.45 -4.35
CA VAL A 273 8.29 -8.86 -5.39
C VAL A 273 9.64 -8.23 -5.06
N GLU A 274 10.68 -9.05 -4.92
CA GLU A 274 12.06 -8.54 -4.77
C GLU A 274 12.44 -7.74 -6.03
N VAL A 275 12.91 -6.52 -5.83
CA VAL A 275 13.48 -5.65 -6.86
C VAL A 275 14.87 -5.19 -6.43
N PRO A 276 15.77 -4.84 -7.37
CA PRO A 276 17.12 -4.40 -7.03
C PRO A 276 17.11 -3.16 -6.14
N VAL A 277 18.05 -3.10 -5.20
CA VAL A 277 18.25 -1.93 -4.33
C VAL A 277 18.44 -0.64 -5.14
N SER A 278 19.01 -0.73 -6.35
CA SER A 278 19.19 0.40 -7.27
C SER A 278 17.89 1.06 -7.77
N THR A 279 16.72 0.46 -7.54
CA THR A 279 15.41 1.12 -7.79
C THR A 279 14.97 2.01 -6.62
N PHE A 280 15.75 2.04 -5.54
CA PHE A 280 15.47 2.78 -4.30
C PHE A 280 16.64 3.71 -3.95
N THR A 281 16.47 4.98 -4.27
CA THR A 281 17.48 6.04 -4.09
C THR A 281 16.84 7.24 -3.36
N PRO A 282 16.50 7.08 -2.06
CA PRO A 282 15.81 8.12 -1.30
C PRO A 282 16.74 9.28 -0.92
N VAL A 283 16.23 10.50 -0.99
CA VAL A 283 16.88 11.71 -0.48
C VAL A 283 16.14 12.20 0.76
N LYS A 284 16.60 11.79 1.95
CA LYS A 284 15.99 12.16 3.24
C LYS A 284 16.67 13.38 3.85
N THR A 285 17.94 13.59 3.54
CA THR A 285 18.80 14.67 4.03
C THR A 285 19.61 15.28 2.89
N LEU A 286 20.16 16.48 3.12
CA LEU A 286 21.01 17.15 2.12
C LEU A 286 22.23 16.29 1.74
N ASN A 287 22.80 15.55 2.69
CA ASN A 287 23.97 14.70 2.47
C ASN A 287 23.67 13.52 1.54
N ASP A 288 22.41 13.09 1.43
CA ASP A 288 22.05 11.99 0.53
C ASP A 288 22.30 12.37 -0.93
N LEU A 289 22.21 13.66 -1.29
CA LEU A 289 22.53 14.16 -2.64
C LEU A 289 24.01 14.01 -3.02
N LEU A 290 24.89 13.73 -2.06
CA LEU A 290 26.31 13.48 -2.32
C LEU A 290 26.60 12.02 -2.71
N ARG A 291 25.60 11.13 -2.64
CA ARG A 291 25.78 9.73 -3.04
C ARG A 291 25.90 9.62 -4.57
N PRO A 292 26.67 8.64 -5.10
CA PRO A 292 26.91 8.50 -6.54
C PRO A 292 25.63 8.44 -7.40
N GLU A 293 24.52 7.97 -6.83
CA GLU A 293 23.21 7.83 -7.46
C GLU A 293 22.54 9.17 -7.79
N HIS A 294 23.05 10.27 -7.25
CA HIS A 294 22.53 11.63 -7.45
C HIS A 294 23.52 12.57 -8.14
N ILE A 295 24.73 12.09 -8.47
CA ILE A 295 25.76 12.86 -9.16
C ILE A 295 25.73 12.49 -10.65
N GLU A 296 25.57 13.49 -11.52
CA GLU A 296 25.64 13.31 -12.99
C GLU A 296 27.03 12.87 -13.44
#